data_AF-A0A7S3SQU9-F1
#
_entry.id   AF-A0A7S3SQU9-F1
#
_cell.length_a   1.000
_cell.length_b   1.000
_cell.length_c   1.000
_cell.angle_alpha   90.00
_cell.angle_beta   90.00
_cell.angle_gamma   90.00
#
_symmetry.space_group_name_H-M   'P 1'
#
loop_
_entity.id
_entity.type
_entity.pdbx_description
1 polymer ?
#
loop_
_entity_poly.entity_id
_entity_poly.type
_entity_poly.pdbx_seq_one_letter_code
_entity_poly.pdbx_strand_id
1 'polypeptide(L)'
;KDWQIACVMTVALPVAGFAMANALSIVRDFSAAQFKVYAKAGGIAETGLQLIRTVTAFNGQRAVIKEYADQLDKAQHKGIRIGVVQGFSMGVTICVVGCAISIGMYAGSIWVLEGYERQCWEVSPPFGTCRTGGTMLSAMFTVLWGFTQGIGTLVVCIEALGHGKAAAKRLYDIIDEPISHSVLGQEPATCEGLIVYENVRFSYPGRQAAVALYNISMRVEPGKTAALVGSSGSGKSTIV
;
A
#
# COMPACT_ATOMS: atom_id res chain seq x y z
N LYS A 1 -22.48 -19.74 27.98
CA LYS A 1 -23.58 -20.31 28.80
C LYS A 1 -24.94 -19.66 28.55
N ASP A 2 -25.07 -18.60 27.74
CA ASP A 2 -26.39 -18.08 27.35
C ASP A 2 -26.42 -17.82 25.84
N TRP A 3 -26.83 -18.83 25.07
CA TRP A 3 -26.83 -18.75 23.60
C TRP A 3 -27.85 -17.74 23.06
N GLN A 4 -28.92 -17.46 23.82
CA GLN A 4 -29.99 -16.56 23.39
C GLN A 4 -29.53 -15.10 23.33
N ILE A 5 -28.78 -14.62 24.33
CA ILE A 5 -28.23 -13.26 24.29
C ILE A 5 -27.12 -13.14 23.23
N ALA A 6 -26.35 -14.22 23.02
CA ALA A 6 -25.38 -14.29 21.95
C ALA A 6 -26.05 -14.20 20.57
N CYS A 7 -27.17 -14.90 20.34
CA CYS A 7 -27.94 -14.81 19.10
C CYS A 7 -28.50 -13.40 18.86
N VAL A 8 -29.09 -12.78 19.89
CA VAL A 8 -29.61 -11.39 19.79
C VAL A 8 -28.49 -10.41 19.43
N MET A 9 -27.31 -10.54 20.05
CA MET A 9 -26.16 -9.70 19.71
C MET A 9 -25.57 -10.01 18.33
N THR A 10 -25.63 -11.29 17.90
CA THR A 10 -25.12 -11.72 16.60
C THR A 10 -25.89 -11.05 15.45
N VAL A 11 -27.16 -10.69 15.64
CA VAL A 11 -27.94 -9.97 14.62
C VAL A 11 -27.37 -8.57 14.32
N ALA A 12 -26.69 -7.94 15.27
CA ALA A 12 -26.04 -6.64 15.06
C ALA A 12 -24.67 -6.75 14.36
N LEU A 13 -24.06 -7.94 14.35
CA LEU A 13 -22.71 -8.17 13.82
C LEU A 13 -22.60 -7.97 12.30
N PRO A 14 -23.53 -8.41 11.44
CA PRO A 14 -23.47 -8.14 10.00
C PRO A 14 -23.46 -6.65 9.66
N VAL A 15 -24.27 -5.86 10.39
CA VAL A 15 -24.36 -4.42 10.18
C VAL A 15 -23.07 -3.72 10.62
N ALA A 16 -22.55 -4.08 11.80
CA ALA A 16 -21.27 -3.57 12.28
C ALA A 16 -20.09 -4.00 11.39
N GLY A 17 -20.08 -5.25 10.94
CA GLY A 17 -19.07 -5.80 10.04
C GLY A 17 -19.08 -5.12 8.66
N PHE A 18 -20.26 -4.85 8.10
CA PHE A 18 -20.38 -4.10 6.85
C PHE A 18 -19.88 -2.65 6.99
N ALA A 19 -20.28 -1.95 8.06
CA ALA A 19 -19.79 -0.59 8.30
C ALA A 19 -18.27 -0.54 8.48
N MET A 20 -17.70 -1.53 9.17
CA MET A 20 -16.25 -1.64 9.38
C MET A 20 -15.50 -2.02 8.10
N ALA A 21 -16.01 -2.94 7.28
CA ALA A 21 -15.43 -3.28 5.99
C ALA A 21 -15.38 -2.08 5.04
N ASN A 22 -16.44 -1.26 5.00
CA ASN A 22 -16.45 -0.02 4.23
C ASN A 22 -15.40 0.97 4.76
N ALA A 23 -15.34 1.18 6.08
CA ALA A 23 -14.33 2.05 6.69
C ALA A 23 -12.90 1.61 6.31
N LEU A 24 -12.62 0.31 6.32
CA LEU A 24 -11.32 -0.26 5.94
C LEU A 24 -10.99 -0.01 4.47
N SER A 25 -11.95 -0.23 3.56
CA SER A 25 -11.73 0.04 2.14
C SER A 25 -11.40 1.52 1.88
N ILE A 26 -12.09 2.43 2.56
CA ILE A 26 -11.86 3.88 2.46
C ILE A 26 -10.46 4.24 2.98
N VAL A 27 -10.04 3.70 4.12
CA VAL A 27 -8.69 3.96 4.69
C VAL A 27 -7.59 3.43 3.78
N ARG A 28 -7.77 2.25 3.19
CA ARG A 28 -6.80 1.66 2.26
C ARG A 28 -6.66 2.51 1.00
N ASP A 29 -7.78 2.88 0.39
CA ASP A 29 -7.79 3.65 -0.85
C ASP A 29 -7.29 5.10 -0.60
N PHE A 30 -7.56 5.64 0.58
CA PHE A 30 -7.01 6.91 1.04
C PHE A 30 -5.50 6.85 1.18
N SER A 31 -4.98 5.87 1.92
CA SER A 31 -3.54 5.70 2.16
C SER A 31 -2.79 5.57 0.84
N ALA A 32 -3.32 4.80 -0.11
CA ALA A 32 -2.73 4.65 -1.45
C ALA A 32 -2.77 5.97 -2.25
N ALA A 33 -3.90 6.67 -2.25
CA ALA A 33 -4.04 7.96 -2.96
C ALA A 33 -3.13 9.03 -2.34
N GLN A 34 -3.04 9.08 -1.02
CA GLN A 34 -2.21 9.99 -0.26
C GLN A 34 -0.73 9.75 -0.58
N PHE A 35 -0.27 8.50 -0.51
CA PHE A 35 1.11 8.13 -0.83
C PHE A 35 1.53 8.58 -2.23
N LYS A 36 0.65 8.43 -3.24
CA LYS A 36 0.94 8.87 -4.61
C LYS A 36 1.13 10.39 -4.73
N VAL A 37 0.33 11.19 -4.02
CA VAL A 37 0.46 12.65 -4.04
C VAL A 37 1.71 13.10 -3.29
N TYR A 38 2.00 12.50 -2.13
CA TYR A 38 3.24 12.77 -1.39
C TYR A 38 4.49 12.35 -2.14
N ALA A 39 4.48 11.23 -2.87
CA ALA A 39 5.60 10.83 -3.71
C ALA A 39 5.89 11.87 -4.81
N LYS A 40 4.84 12.42 -5.43
CA LYS A 40 4.98 13.47 -6.46
C LYS A 40 5.48 14.79 -5.86
N ALA A 41 4.91 15.22 -4.74
CA ALA A 41 5.35 16.42 -4.03
C ALA A 41 6.79 16.27 -3.51
N GLY A 42 7.13 15.08 -3.00
CA GLY A 42 8.48 14.70 -2.58
C GLY A 42 9.48 14.79 -3.72
N GLY A 43 9.14 14.28 -4.91
CA GLY A 43 10.00 14.40 -6.09
C GLY A 43 10.26 15.85 -6.53
N ILE A 44 9.26 16.74 -6.44
CA ILE A 44 9.43 18.18 -6.72
C ILE A 44 10.37 18.81 -5.69
N ALA A 45 10.17 18.51 -4.41
CA ALA A 45 11.02 19.02 -3.34
C ALA A 45 12.47 18.51 -3.47
N GLU A 46 12.65 17.22 -3.75
CA GLU A 46 13.95 16.60 -3.96
C GLU A 46 14.68 17.26 -5.14
N THR A 47 14.01 17.42 -6.29
CA THR A 47 14.59 18.08 -7.47
C THR A 47 15.00 19.53 -7.15
N GLY A 48 14.13 20.26 -6.44
CA GLY A 48 14.40 21.64 -6.03
C GLY A 48 15.59 21.78 -5.08
N LEU A 49 15.75 20.82 -4.16
CA LEU A 49 16.86 20.81 -3.21
C LEU A 49 18.18 20.34 -3.84
N GLN A 50 18.14 19.29 -4.67
CA GLN A 50 19.31 18.80 -5.40
C GLN A 50 19.87 19.89 -6.35
N LEU A 51 18.99 20.67 -6.97
CA LEU A 51 19.35 21.73 -7.91
C LEU A 51 19.28 23.14 -7.29
N ILE A 52 19.44 23.27 -5.97
CA ILE A 52 19.20 24.54 -5.26
C ILE A 52 20.00 25.72 -5.83
N ARG A 53 21.26 25.50 -6.24
CA ARG A 53 22.11 26.53 -6.86
C ARG A 53 21.58 26.98 -8.23
N THR A 54 21.00 26.06 -8.99
CA THR A 54 20.38 26.36 -10.29
C THR A 54 19.07 27.11 -10.08
N VAL A 55 18.24 26.65 -9.14
CA VAL A 55 16.96 27.31 -8.81
C VAL A 55 17.19 28.74 -8.32
N THR A 56 18.22 28.97 -7.50
CA THR A 56 18.57 30.32 -7.04
C THR A 56 19.16 31.17 -8.18
N ALA A 57 20.02 30.61 -9.03
CA ALA A 57 20.61 31.32 -10.17
C ALA A 57 19.56 31.81 -11.17
N PHE A 58 18.49 31.04 -11.39
CA PHE A 58 17.38 31.42 -12.27
C PHE A 58 16.19 32.08 -11.53
N ASN A 59 16.34 32.39 -10.24
CA ASN A 59 15.28 32.96 -9.40
C ASN A 59 13.94 32.16 -9.42
N GLY A 60 14.04 30.84 -9.59
CA GLY A 60 12.92 29.91 -9.77
C GLY A 60 12.23 29.45 -8.48
N GLN A 61 12.67 29.95 -7.32
CA GLN A 61 12.21 29.50 -6.00
C GLN A 61 10.69 29.57 -5.85
N ARG A 62 10.08 30.67 -6.29
CA ARG A 62 8.62 30.86 -6.23
C ARG A 62 7.87 29.86 -7.10
N ALA A 63 8.41 29.48 -8.26
CA ALA A 63 7.79 28.51 -9.15
C ALA A 63 7.77 27.12 -8.51
N VAL A 64 8.90 26.69 -7.94
CA VAL A 64 9.01 25.40 -7.24
C VAL A 64 8.09 25.34 -6.02
N ILE A 65 8.05 26.40 -5.21
CA ILE A 65 7.16 26.48 -4.03
C ILE A 65 5.69 26.42 -4.47
N LYS A 66 5.32 27.15 -5.52
CA LYS A 66 3.96 27.13 -6.05
C LYS A 66 3.56 25.74 -6.54
N GLU A 67 4.43 25.08 -7.31
CA GLU A 67 4.14 23.75 -7.83
C GLU A 67 4.00 22.71 -6.71
N TYR A 68 4.84 22.80 -5.67
CA TYR A 68 4.72 21.99 -4.46
C TYR A 68 3.41 22.25 -3.72
N ALA A 69 3.06 23.53 -3.50
CA ALA A 69 1.81 23.93 -2.85
C ALA A 69 0.57 23.45 -3.62
N ASP A 70 0.57 23.56 -4.95
CA ASP A 70 -0.54 23.11 -5.81
C ASP A 70 -0.75 21.59 -5.73
N GLN A 71 0.31 20.79 -5.50
CA GLN A 71 0.15 19.35 -5.25
C GLN A 71 -0.42 19.07 -3.85
N LEU A 72 0.05 19.81 -2.84
CA LEU A 72 -0.43 19.65 -1.47
C LEU A 72 -1.89 20.07 -1.30
N ASP A 73 -2.33 21.14 -1.95
CA ASP A 73 -3.70 21.64 -1.85
C ASP A 73 -4.72 20.61 -2.40
N LYS A 74 -4.36 19.96 -3.51
CA LYS A 74 -5.14 18.82 -4.06
C LYS A 74 -5.18 17.64 -3.10
N ALA A 75 -4.07 17.36 -2.41
CA ALA A 75 -4.01 16.32 -1.39
C ALA A 75 -4.93 16.64 -0.21
N GLN A 76 -4.88 17.89 0.27
CA GLN A 76 -5.65 18.38 1.40
C GLN A 76 -7.16 18.28 1.14
N HIS A 77 -7.64 18.82 0.02
CA HIS A 77 -9.07 18.76 -0.32
C HIS A 77 -9.59 17.32 -0.42
N LYS A 78 -8.80 16.43 -1.04
CA LYS A 78 -9.15 15.01 -1.13
C LYS A 78 -9.13 14.34 0.25
N GLY A 79 -8.15 14.67 1.09
CA GLY A 79 -8.04 14.19 2.46
C GLY A 79 -9.20 14.63 3.35
N ILE A 80 -9.64 15.89 3.26
CA ILE A 80 -10.80 16.38 4.00
C ILE A 80 -12.07 15.60 3.62
N ARG A 81 -12.34 15.44 2.32
CA ARG A 81 -13.54 14.72 1.86
C ARG A 81 -13.56 13.27 2.36
N ILE A 82 -12.41 12.60 2.29
CA ILE A 82 -12.27 11.22 2.77
C ILE A 82 -12.40 11.16 4.29
N GLY A 83 -11.78 12.09 5.02
CA GLY A 83 -11.87 12.17 6.48
C GLY A 83 -13.30 12.35 6.97
N VAL A 84 -14.13 13.14 6.27
CA VAL A 84 -15.56 13.27 6.57
C VAL A 84 -16.30 11.94 6.38
N VAL A 85 -16.06 11.23 5.27
CA VAL A 85 -16.69 9.92 5.00
C VAL A 85 -16.24 8.88 6.03
N GLN A 86 -14.96 8.86 6.38
CA GLN A 86 -14.41 7.97 7.41
C GLN A 86 -15.02 8.27 8.79
N GLY A 87 -15.10 9.55 9.17
CA GLY A 87 -15.71 9.98 10.43
C GLY A 87 -17.19 9.58 10.52
N PHE A 88 -17.95 9.77 9.43
CA PHE A 88 -19.33 9.31 9.36
C PHE A 88 -19.44 7.79 9.50
N SER A 89 -18.63 7.03 8.77
CA SER A 89 -18.60 5.55 8.85
C SER A 89 -18.27 5.04 10.25
N MET A 90 -17.30 5.68 10.93
CA MET A 90 -16.94 5.35 12.31
C MET A 90 -18.08 5.68 13.28
N GLY A 91 -18.74 6.82 13.11
CA GLY A 91 -19.90 7.21 13.90
C GLY A 91 -21.07 6.23 13.77
N VAL A 92 -21.39 5.80 12.54
CA VAL A 92 -22.41 4.77 12.27
C VAL A 92 -22.04 3.45 12.98
N THR A 93 -20.77 3.05 12.93
CA THR A 93 -20.30 1.81 13.57
C THR A 93 -20.48 1.88 15.10
N ILE A 94 -20.07 2.98 15.72
CA ILE A 94 -20.22 3.20 17.18
C ILE A 94 -21.71 3.24 17.56
N CYS A 95 -22.55 3.88 16.76
CA CYS A 95 -23.99 3.95 16.99
C CYS A 95 -24.64 2.55 16.95
N VAL A 96 -24.35 1.74 15.92
CA VAL A 96 -24.87 0.37 15.79
C VAL A 96 -24.45 -0.50 16.98
N VAL A 97 -23.18 -0.41 17.38
CA VAL A 97 -22.67 -1.12 18.56
C VAL A 97 -23.36 -0.65 19.84
N GLY A 98 -23.55 0.67 20.02
CA GLY A 98 -24.28 1.23 21.15
C GLY A 98 -25.72 0.73 21.22
N CYS A 99 -26.44 0.73 20.10
CA CYS A 99 -27.79 0.17 20.02
C CYS A 99 -27.83 -1.33 20.34
N ALA A 100 -26.85 -2.10 19.87
CA ALA A 100 -26.76 -3.53 20.19
C ALA A 100 -26.60 -3.75 21.70
N ILE A 101 -25.73 -2.98 22.36
CA ILE A 101 -25.56 -3.02 23.83
C ILE A 101 -26.87 -2.68 24.54
N SER A 102 -27.56 -1.61 24.12
CA SER A 102 -28.84 -1.21 24.71
C SER A 102 -29.92 -2.29 24.58
N ILE A 103 -30.07 -2.88 23.38
CA ILE A 103 -31.04 -3.95 23.13
C ILE A 103 -30.71 -5.18 23.97
N GLY A 104 -29.43 -5.57 24.05
CA GLY A 104 -29.03 -6.70 24.86
C GLY A 104 -29.16 -6.46 26.36
N MET A 105 -28.96 -5.23 26.84
CA MET A 105 -29.25 -4.87 28.24
C MET A 105 -30.75 -4.95 28.53
N TYR A 106 -31.61 -4.51 27.61
CA TYR A 106 -33.06 -4.59 27.76
C TYR A 106 -33.57 -6.04 27.73
N ALA A 107 -33.14 -6.85 26.75
CA ALA A 107 -33.51 -8.26 26.71
C ALA A 107 -32.91 -9.04 27.90
N GLY A 108 -31.66 -8.72 28.25
CA GLY A 108 -30.96 -9.30 29.39
C GLY A 108 -31.64 -8.97 30.71
N SER A 109 -32.17 -7.75 30.90
CA SER A 109 -32.86 -7.38 32.15
C SER A 109 -34.15 -8.17 32.34
N ILE A 110 -34.94 -8.36 31.28
CA ILE A 110 -36.16 -9.19 31.32
C ILE A 110 -35.81 -10.63 31.73
N TRP A 111 -34.78 -11.21 31.12
CA TRP A 111 -34.36 -12.59 31.44
C TRP A 111 -33.73 -12.74 32.83
N VAL A 112 -33.07 -11.70 33.35
CA VAL A 112 -32.54 -11.69 34.72
C VAL A 112 -33.67 -11.57 35.74
N LEU A 113 -34.70 -10.76 35.46
CA LEU A 113 -35.89 -10.65 36.30
C LEU A 113 -36.68 -11.97 36.33
N GLU A 114 -36.87 -12.62 35.19
CA GLU A 114 -37.50 -13.96 35.12
C GLU A 114 -36.67 -15.02 35.86
N GLY A 115 -35.33 -14.91 35.82
CA GLY A 115 -34.44 -15.76 36.59
C GLY A 115 -34.50 -15.50 38.11
N TYR A 116 -34.72 -14.25 38.52
CA TYR A 116 -34.89 -13.87 39.92
C TYR A 116 -36.19 -14.45 40.51
N GLU A 117 -37.30 -14.37 39.77
CA GLU A 117 -38.59 -14.96 40.18
C GLU A 117 -38.53 -16.49 40.35
N ARG A 118 -37.64 -17.18 39.62
CA ARG A 118 -37.42 -18.63 39.73
C ARG A 118 -36.44 -19.05 40.84
N GLN A 119 -36.04 -18.14 41.73
CA GLN A 119 -35.07 -18.40 42.81
C GLN A 119 -33.75 -19.03 42.32
N CYS A 120 -33.29 -18.66 41.13
CA CYS A 120 -32.08 -19.20 40.51
C CYS A 120 -30.76 -18.82 41.20
N TRP A 121 -30.81 -18.10 42.33
CA TRP A 121 -29.64 -17.69 43.12
C TRP A 121 -29.17 -18.76 44.12
N GLU A 122 -29.97 -19.81 44.35
CA GLU A 122 -29.71 -20.83 45.38
C GLU A 122 -29.08 -22.12 44.79
N VAL A 123 -29.39 -22.46 43.53
CA VAL A 123 -28.82 -23.60 42.80
C VAL A 123 -28.39 -23.13 41.41
N SER A 124 -27.09 -23.18 41.11
CA SER A 124 -26.53 -22.82 39.80
C SER A 124 -26.09 -24.07 39.04
N PRO A 125 -26.99 -24.79 38.32
CA PRO A 125 -26.57 -25.92 37.52
C PRO A 125 -25.61 -25.42 36.42
N PRO A 126 -24.50 -26.13 36.15
CA PRO A 126 -23.53 -25.73 35.14
C PRO A 126 -24.12 -25.64 33.71
N PHE A 127 -25.30 -26.21 33.46
CA PHE A 127 -26.01 -26.18 32.17
C PHE A 127 -27.51 -25.83 32.33
N GLY A 128 -27.89 -25.17 33.41
CA GLY A 128 -29.29 -24.84 33.70
C GLY A 128 -29.82 -23.66 32.90
N THR A 129 -31.15 -23.53 32.84
CA THR A 129 -31.86 -22.36 32.29
C THR A 129 -31.82 -21.14 33.22
N CYS A 130 -31.21 -21.29 34.40
CA CYS A 130 -31.04 -20.24 35.39
C CYS A 130 -29.99 -19.22 34.97
N ARG A 131 -30.40 -17.96 34.87
CA ARG A 131 -29.63 -16.85 34.31
C ARG A 131 -29.33 -15.84 35.39
N THR A 132 -28.05 -15.55 35.61
CA THR A 132 -27.61 -14.52 36.57
C THR A 132 -27.14 -13.29 35.81
N GLY A 133 -27.25 -12.09 36.40
CA GLY A 133 -26.75 -10.86 35.78
C GLY A 133 -25.27 -10.95 35.34
N GLY A 134 -24.44 -11.67 36.11
CA GLY A 134 -23.03 -11.90 35.76
C GLY A 134 -22.82 -12.78 34.51
N THR A 135 -23.65 -13.81 34.28
CA THR A 135 -23.53 -14.66 33.09
C THR A 135 -24.01 -13.92 31.83
N MET A 136 -25.02 -13.06 31.96
CA MET A 136 -25.50 -12.20 30.89
C MET A 136 -24.49 -11.12 30.49
N LEU A 137 -23.95 -10.39 31.47
CA LEU A 137 -22.95 -9.36 31.20
C LEU A 137 -21.68 -9.97 30.59
N SER A 138 -21.17 -11.08 31.14
CA SER A 138 -19.98 -11.74 30.59
C SER A 138 -20.20 -12.27 29.17
N ALA A 139 -21.37 -12.84 28.87
CA ALA A 139 -21.72 -13.27 27.51
C ALA A 139 -21.79 -12.08 26.53
N MET A 140 -22.40 -10.97 26.93
CA MET A 140 -22.47 -9.74 26.12
C MET A 140 -21.08 -9.16 25.84
N PHE A 141 -20.24 -9.01 26.87
CA PHE A 141 -18.89 -8.49 26.71
C PHE A 141 -18.00 -9.40 25.86
N THR A 142 -18.13 -10.71 25.99
CA THR A 142 -17.31 -11.66 25.21
C THR A 142 -17.66 -11.61 23.72
N VAL A 143 -18.95 -11.52 23.37
CA VAL A 143 -19.37 -11.39 21.96
C VAL A 143 -18.92 -10.06 21.37
N LEU A 144 -19.11 -8.96 22.11
CA LEU A 144 -18.76 -7.62 21.63
C LEU A 144 -17.24 -7.45 21.47
N TRP A 145 -16.49 -7.81 22.51
CA TRP A 145 -15.03 -7.64 22.54
C TRP A 145 -14.34 -8.65 21.63
N GLY A 146 -14.83 -9.89 21.58
CA GLY A 146 -14.33 -10.93 20.70
C GLY A 146 -14.51 -10.55 19.22
N PHE A 147 -15.65 -9.97 18.85
CA PHE A 147 -15.89 -9.52 17.48
C PHE A 147 -15.03 -8.31 17.10
N THR A 148 -15.03 -7.26 17.92
CA THR A 148 -14.32 -6.02 17.61
C THR A 148 -12.80 -6.20 17.57
N GLN A 149 -12.22 -6.92 18.54
CA GLN A 149 -10.78 -7.20 18.54
C GLN A 149 -10.37 -8.27 17.53
N GLY A 150 -11.19 -9.31 17.33
CA GLY A 150 -10.92 -10.36 16.35
C GLY A 150 -10.85 -9.81 14.93
N ILE A 151 -11.80 -8.94 14.55
CA ILE A 151 -11.75 -8.28 13.24
C ILE A 151 -10.57 -7.31 13.14
N GLY A 152 -10.33 -6.51 14.18
CA GLY A 152 -9.22 -5.55 14.19
C GLY A 152 -7.85 -6.20 13.96
N THR A 153 -7.62 -7.36 14.56
CA THR A 153 -6.36 -8.13 14.35
C THR A 153 -6.29 -8.77 12.97
N LEU A 154 -7.40 -9.28 12.43
CA LEU A 154 -7.44 -9.81 11.06
C LEU A 154 -7.07 -8.77 10.01
N VAL A 155 -7.44 -7.51 10.20
CA VAL A 155 -7.06 -6.41 9.29
C VAL A 155 -5.55 -6.28 9.18
N VAL A 156 -4.85 -6.24 10.31
CA VAL A 156 -3.39 -6.12 10.34
C VAL A 156 -2.72 -7.31 9.63
N CYS A 157 -3.25 -8.53 9.82
CA CYS A 157 -2.76 -9.71 9.12
C CYS A 157 -2.98 -9.62 7.60
N ILE A 158 -4.15 -9.17 7.16
CA ILE A 158 -4.47 -9.00 5.73
C ILE A 158 -3.55 -7.95 5.09
N GLU A 159 -3.32 -6.82 5.78
CA GLU A 159 -2.39 -5.78 5.30
C GLU A 159 -0.96 -6.30 5.20
N ALA A 160 -0.47 -7.01 6.22
CA ALA A 160 0.87 -7.60 6.21
C ALA A 160 1.05 -8.60 5.05
N LEU A 161 0.04 -9.45 4.80
CA LEU A 161 0.03 -10.37 3.66
C LEU A 161 -0.02 -9.63 2.32
N GLY A 162 -0.78 -8.53 2.24
CA GLY A 162 -0.82 -7.67 1.05
C GLY A 162 0.53 -7.06 0.72
N HIS A 163 1.22 -6.52 1.74
CA HIS A 163 2.56 -5.96 1.60
C HIS A 163 3.59 -7.03 1.20
N GLY A 164 3.54 -8.21 1.84
CA GLY A 164 4.41 -9.33 1.52
C GLY A 164 4.24 -9.79 0.06
N LYS A 165 3.00 -9.93 -0.41
CA LYS A 165 2.72 -10.27 -1.82
C LYS A 165 3.23 -9.21 -2.80
N ALA A 166 3.05 -7.93 -2.49
CA ALA A 166 3.50 -6.84 -3.36
C ALA A 166 5.04 -6.77 -3.45
N ALA A 167 5.74 -6.99 -2.33
CA ALA A 167 7.20 -7.05 -2.30
C ALA A 167 7.73 -8.28 -3.04
N ALA A 168 7.15 -9.45 -2.78
CA ALA A 168 7.50 -10.70 -3.46
C ALA A 168 7.35 -10.57 -4.97
N LYS A 169 6.25 -9.96 -5.46
CA LYS A 169 6.03 -9.72 -6.89
C LYS A 169 7.20 -8.98 -7.54
N ARG A 170 7.69 -7.89 -6.92
CA ARG A 170 8.83 -7.13 -7.48
C ARG A 170 10.12 -7.94 -7.54
N LEU A 171 10.34 -8.84 -6.58
CA LEU A 171 11.49 -9.73 -6.58
C LEU A 171 11.37 -10.78 -7.69
N TYR A 172 10.20 -11.40 -7.81
CA TYR A 172 9.94 -12.37 -8.88
C TYR A 172 10.01 -11.73 -10.28
N ASP A 173 9.52 -10.50 -10.44
CA ASP A 173 9.64 -9.76 -11.71
C ASP A 173 11.11 -9.61 -12.17
N ILE A 174 12.07 -9.54 -11.23
CA ILE A 174 13.52 -9.48 -11.54
C ILE A 174 14.12 -10.88 -11.70
N ILE A 175 13.77 -11.83 -10.82
CA ILE A 175 14.31 -13.20 -10.86
C ILE A 175 13.87 -13.93 -12.13
N ASP A 176 12.63 -13.71 -12.55
CA ASP A 176 12.05 -14.33 -13.75
C ASP A 176 12.38 -13.55 -15.03
N GLU A 177 13.13 -12.43 -14.92
CA GLU A 177 13.58 -11.67 -16.10
C GLU A 177 14.57 -12.54 -16.89
N PRO A 178 14.27 -12.85 -18.17
CA PRO A 178 15.15 -13.70 -18.96
C PRO A 178 16.49 -13.00 -19.18
N ILE A 179 17.57 -13.63 -18.73
CA ILE A 179 18.92 -13.12 -18.94
C ILE A 179 19.23 -13.18 -20.45
N SER A 180 19.25 -12.02 -21.11
CA SER A 180 19.48 -11.89 -22.55
C SER A 180 20.91 -12.20 -23.00
N HIS A 181 21.85 -12.40 -22.06
CA HIS A 181 23.24 -12.69 -22.37
C HIS A 181 23.44 -14.20 -22.33
N SER A 182 23.47 -14.82 -23.51
CA SER A 182 23.91 -16.21 -23.63
C SER A 182 25.35 -16.32 -23.13
N VAL A 183 25.57 -17.08 -22.06
CA VAL A 183 26.92 -17.46 -21.58
C VAL A 183 27.65 -18.37 -22.60
N LEU A 184 26.98 -18.74 -23.69
CA LEU A 184 27.50 -19.46 -24.86
C LEU A 184 28.39 -18.56 -25.76
N GLY A 185 29.30 -17.82 -25.16
CA GLY A 185 30.38 -17.15 -25.89
C GLY A 185 31.51 -18.15 -26.18
N GLN A 186 32.23 -17.95 -27.28
CA GLN A 186 33.50 -18.63 -27.51
C GLN A 186 34.60 -17.89 -26.74
N GLU A 187 35.46 -18.62 -26.03
CA GLU A 187 36.66 -18.09 -25.39
C GLU A 187 37.88 -18.41 -26.27
N PRO A 188 38.35 -17.47 -27.10
CA PRO A 188 39.48 -17.74 -27.99
C PRO A 188 40.78 -17.85 -27.19
N ALA A 189 41.64 -18.81 -27.55
CA ALA A 189 42.93 -19.04 -26.88
C ALA A 189 43.91 -17.86 -27.03
N THR A 190 43.73 -17.04 -28.07
CA THR A 190 44.52 -15.83 -28.34
C THR A 190 43.60 -14.72 -28.81
N CYS A 191 43.92 -13.48 -28.44
CA CYS A 191 43.22 -12.28 -28.91
C CYS A 191 44.25 -11.32 -29.50
N GLU A 192 44.25 -11.16 -30.83
CA GLU A 192 45.19 -10.30 -31.54
C GLU A 192 44.85 -8.80 -31.38
N GLY A 193 43.66 -8.46 -30.86
CA GLY A 193 43.25 -7.08 -30.60
C GLY A 193 42.84 -6.28 -31.83
N LEU A 194 42.54 -6.94 -32.96
CA LEU A 194 41.92 -6.30 -34.12
C LEU A 194 40.44 -5.98 -33.80
N ILE A 195 40.05 -4.71 -33.87
CA ILE A 195 38.67 -4.27 -33.63
C ILE A 195 38.07 -3.74 -34.93
N VAL A 196 36.94 -4.30 -35.36
CA VAL A 196 36.23 -3.90 -36.59
C VAL A 196 34.78 -3.61 -36.24
N TYR A 197 34.32 -2.41 -36.58
CA TYR A 197 32.91 -2.03 -36.60
C TYR A 197 32.46 -2.02 -38.06
N GLU A 198 31.37 -2.71 -38.39
CA GLU A 198 30.82 -2.76 -39.75
C GLU A 198 29.36 -2.29 -39.76
N ASN A 199 29.10 -1.16 -40.42
CA ASN A 199 27.77 -0.58 -40.63
C ASN A 199 26.91 -0.50 -39.35
N VAL A 200 27.55 -0.19 -38.23
CA VAL A 200 26.91 -0.24 -36.91
C VAL A 200 25.83 0.84 -36.78
N ARG A 201 24.64 0.42 -36.35
CA ARG A 201 23.52 1.29 -36.00
C ARG A 201 23.06 1.00 -34.59
N PHE A 202 22.91 2.05 -33.79
CA PHE A 202 22.50 1.89 -32.40
C PHE A 202 21.67 3.08 -31.91
N SER A 203 20.63 2.77 -31.14
CA SER A 203 19.80 3.72 -30.42
C SER A 203 19.60 3.23 -28.99
N TYR A 204 19.68 4.13 -28.01
CA TYR A 204 19.41 3.76 -26.63
C TYR A 204 17.92 3.40 -26.45
N PRO A 205 17.58 2.35 -25.68
CA PRO A 205 16.20 1.89 -25.53
C PRO A 205 15.21 2.98 -25.07
N GLY A 206 15.65 3.90 -24.21
CA GLY A 206 14.83 5.02 -23.73
C GLY A 206 14.66 6.20 -24.70
N ARG A 207 15.36 6.18 -25.85
CA ARG A 207 15.34 7.26 -26.86
C ARG A 207 15.43 6.69 -28.28
N GLN A 208 14.50 5.81 -28.65
CA GLN A 208 14.51 5.14 -29.96
C GLN A 208 14.48 6.11 -31.17
N ALA A 209 13.86 7.30 -31.01
CA ALA A 209 13.80 8.33 -32.04
C ALA A 209 15.15 9.02 -32.33
N ALA A 210 16.11 8.95 -31.40
CA ALA A 210 17.43 9.55 -31.55
C ALA A 210 18.47 8.45 -31.77
N VAL A 211 18.88 8.28 -33.04
CA VAL A 211 19.93 7.33 -33.41
C VAL A 211 21.28 7.86 -32.93
N ALA A 212 21.92 7.11 -32.03
CA ALA A 212 23.21 7.50 -31.45
C ALA A 212 24.38 7.15 -32.37
N LEU A 213 24.30 6.03 -33.09
CA LEU A 213 25.27 5.60 -34.11
C LEU A 213 24.51 5.30 -35.40
N TYR A 214 24.90 5.93 -36.51
CA TYR A 214 24.29 5.72 -37.81
C TYR A 214 25.33 5.31 -38.84
N ASN A 215 25.32 4.02 -39.19
CA ASN A 215 26.12 3.44 -40.26
C ASN A 215 27.64 3.68 -40.10
N ILE A 216 28.15 3.45 -38.88
CA ILE A 216 29.58 3.64 -38.60
C ILE A 216 30.37 2.37 -38.97
N SER A 217 31.41 2.56 -39.77
CA SER A 217 32.38 1.54 -40.13
C SER A 217 33.78 2.04 -39.81
N MET A 218 34.52 1.32 -38.96
CA MET A 218 35.89 1.67 -38.59
C MET A 218 36.69 0.42 -38.23
N ARG A 219 38.02 0.50 -38.40
CA ARG A 219 38.96 -0.59 -38.14
C ARG A 219 40.15 -0.07 -37.35
N VAL A 220 40.46 -0.75 -36.25
CA VAL A 220 41.61 -0.45 -35.38
C VAL A 220 42.55 -1.63 -35.41
N GLU A 221 43.75 -1.41 -35.95
CA GLU A 221 44.77 -2.45 -36.08
C GLU A 221 45.41 -2.81 -34.72
N PRO A 222 45.86 -4.07 -34.54
CA PRO A 222 46.57 -4.52 -33.35
C PRO A 222 47.72 -3.58 -32.94
N GLY A 223 47.80 -3.26 -31.65
CA GLY A 223 48.86 -2.44 -31.07
C GLY A 223 48.81 -0.95 -31.45
N LYS A 224 47.78 -0.49 -32.18
CA LYS A 224 47.60 0.92 -32.52
C LYS A 224 46.56 1.59 -31.62
N THR A 225 46.81 2.86 -31.32
CA THR A 225 45.86 3.72 -30.60
C THR A 225 45.01 4.50 -31.60
N ALA A 226 43.68 4.37 -31.49
CA ALA A 226 42.74 5.19 -32.24
C ALA A 226 42.19 6.33 -31.37
N ALA A 227 42.01 7.51 -31.95
CA ALA A 227 41.41 8.66 -31.28
C ALA A 227 40.07 9.01 -31.95
N LEU A 228 38.99 8.99 -31.17
CA LEU A 228 37.65 9.39 -31.61
C LEU A 228 37.44 10.88 -31.35
N VAL A 229 37.41 11.67 -32.41
CA VAL A 229 37.16 13.13 -32.35
C VAL A 229 35.84 13.47 -33.02
N GLY A 230 35.16 14.51 -32.51
CA GLY A 230 33.87 14.93 -33.07
C GLY A 230 33.11 15.86 -32.13
N SER A 231 32.08 16.52 -32.66
CA SER A 231 31.19 17.43 -31.91
C SER A 231 30.44 16.74 -30.75
N SER A 232 29.95 17.51 -29.79
CA SER A 232 29.10 16.97 -28.72
C SER A 232 27.88 16.24 -29.30
N GLY A 233 27.56 15.05 -28.78
CA GLY A 233 26.45 14.22 -29.28
C GLY A 233 26.77 13.34 -30.49
N SER A 234 28.00 13.34 -31.01
CA SER A 234 28.39 12.53 -32.18
C SER A 234 28.54 11.01 -31.93
N GLY A 235 28.08 10.49 -30.78
CA GLY A 235 28.15 9.05 -30.47
C GLY A 235 29.49 8.52 -29.95
N LYS A 236 30.51 9.36 -29.70
CA LYS A 236 31.86 8.93 -29.25
C LYS A 236 31.83 7.99 -28.03
N SER A 237 31.09 8.37 -26.98
CA SER A 237 30.95 7.57 -25.76
C SER A 237 30.06 6.34 -25.92
N THR A 238 29.34 6.24 -27.04
CA THR A 238 28.45 5.11 -27.35
C THR A 238 29.17 4.03 -28.15
N ILE A 239 30.29 4.37 -28.81
CA ILE A 239 31.15 3.41 -29.53
C ILE A 239 32.00 2.59 -28.56
N VAL A 240 32.38 3.18 -27.43
CA VAL A 240 33.15 2.57 -26.34
C VAL A 240 32.24 1.71 -25.47
#